data_AF-A0A1V5ZZ13-F1
#
_entry.id   AF-A0A1V5ZZ13-F1
#
_cell.length_a   1.000
_cell.length_b   1.000
_cell.length_c   1.000
_cell.angle_alpha   90.00
_cell.angle_beta   90.00
_cell.angle_gamma   90.00
#
_symmetry.space_group_name_H-M   'P 1'
#
loop_
_entity.id
_entity.type
_entity.pdbx_description
1 polymer ?
#
loop_
_entity_poly.entity_id
_entity_poly.type
_entity_poly.pdbx_seq_one_letter_code
_entity_poly.pdbx_strand_id
1 'polypeptide(L)'
;MVDINATVFIQLVNFLLLIWILNQVLYKPLLRVMDRRKEILDKAQEEVKTVQETIDGRVAEYEEKIRSAKMEAMGQKGDLAKEGSEAAKAITDKAKGEIAGMMGEFQAKLEKELASARELLRSQSLRISSEIAEKVLGRSIQ
;
A
#
# COMPACT_ATOMS: atom_id res chain seq x y z
N MET A 1 -31.62 11.20 -96.12
CA MET A 1 -30.75 10.07 -95.74
C MET A 1 -29.59 10.66 -94.94
N VAL A 2 -29.21 10.04 -93.82
CA VAL A 2 -28.03 10.50 -93.08
C VAL A 2 -26.82 10.06 -93.89
N ASP A 3 -26.24 10.98 -94.65
CA ASP A 3 -25.00 10.71 -95.37
C ASP A 3 -23.86 10.61 -94.36
N ILE A 4 -23.38 9.38 -94.13
CA ILE A 4 -22.22 9.09 -93.30
C ILE A 4 -20.99 9.58 -94.06
N ASN A 5 -20.68 10.85 -93.88
CA ASN A 5 -19.51 11.53 -94.44
C ASN A 5 -18.38 11.63 -93.40
N ALA A 6 -17.15 11.88 -93.87
CA ALA A 6 -15.96 12.05 -93.03
C ALA A 6 -16.13 13.04 -91.87
N THR A 7 -17.03 14.03 -92.01
CA THR A 7 -17.38 15.00 -90.97
C THR A 7 -17.99 14.34 -89.72
N VAL A 8 -18.80 13.29 -89.87
CA VAL A 8 -19.38 12.55 -88.73
C VAL A 8 -18.28 11.81 -87.96
N PHE A 9 -17.28 11.26 -88.67
CA PHE A 9 -16.13 10.62 -88.05
C PHE A 9 -15.26 11.63 -87.28
N ILE A 10 -15.02 12.81 -87.86
CA ILE A 10 -14.29 13.90 -87.19
C ILE A 10 -15.04 14.39 -85.94
N GLN A 11 -16.37 14.53 -86.02
CA GLN A 11 -17.21 14.92 -84.88
C GLN A 11 -17.20 13.85 -83.77
N LEU A 12 -17.21 12.56 -84.12
CA LEU A 12 -17.08 11.47 -83.16
C LEU A 12 -15.73 11.51 -82.43
N VAL A 13 -14.63 11.70 -83.17
CA VAL A 13 -13.29 11.85 -82.58
C VAL A 13 -13.23 13.07 -81.66
N ASN A 14 -13.81 14.21 -82.07
CA ASN A 14 -13.87 15.40 -81.22
C ASN A 14 -14.66 15.16 -79.92
N PHE A 15 -15.80 14.47 -80.01
CA PHE A 15 -16.62 14.13 -78.85
C PHE A 15 -15.91 13.18 -77.89
N LEU A 16 -15.22 12.15 -78.42
CA LEU A 16 -14.41 11.23 -77.61
C LEU A 16 -13.24 11.96 -76.94
N LEU A 17 -12.58 12.88 -77.64
CA LEU A 17 -11.50 13.69 -77.11
C LEU A 17 -12.01 14.63 -76.00
N LEU A 18 -13.19 15.24 -76.17
CA LEU A 18 -13.84 16.05 -75.15
C LEU A 18 -14.18 15.24 -73.90
N ILE A 19 -14.75 14.04 -74.06
CA ILE A 19 -15.02 13.12 -72.94
C ILE A 19 -13.73 12.77 -72.21
N TRP A 20 -12.66 12.48 -72.95
CA TRP A 20 -11.36 12.16 -72.35
C TRP A 20 -10.80 13.32 -71.52
N ILE A 21 -10.85 14.55 -72.05
CA ILE A 21 -10.44 15.76 -71.31
C ILE A 21 -11.33 15.96 -70.09
N LEU A 22 -12.66 15.85 -70.23
CA LEU A 22 -13.58 16.07 -69.12
C LEU A 22 -13.42 15.03 -68.01
N ASN A 23 -13.16 13.77 -68.37
CA ASN A 23 -12.87 12.71 -67.41
C ASN A 23 -11.59 13.02 -66.61
N GLN A 24 -10.54 13.49 -67.29
CA GLN A 24 -9.26 13.79 -66.65
C GLN A 24 -9.30 15.09 -65.82
N VAL A 25 -10.00 16.12 -66.31
CA VAL A 25 -10.01 17.47 -65.70
C VAL A 25 -11.11 17.65 -64.65
N LEU A 26 -12.25 16.96 -64.76
CA LEU A 26 -13.40 17.18 -63.87
C LEU A 26 -13.76 15.95 -63.04
N TYR A 27 -14.04 14.81 -63.68
CA TYR A 27 -14.55 13.63 -62.96
C TYR A 27 -13.53 13.07 -61.97
N LYS A 28 -12.28 12.86 -62.39
CA LYS A 28 -11.21 12.37 -61.49
C LYS A 28 -10.95 13.28 -60.29
N PRO A 29 -10.74 14.60 -60.43
CA PRO A 29 -10.51 15.46 -59.27
C PRO A 29 -11.76 15.58 -58.39
N LEU A 30 -12.96 15.58 -58.96
CA LEU A 30 -14.20 15.63 -58.17
C LEU A 30 -14.36 14.39 -57.28
N LEU A 31 -14.13 13.19 -57.83
CA LEU A 31 -14.15 11.95 -57.04
C LEU A 31 -13.06 11.96 -55.96
N ARG A 32 -11.84 12.38 -56.29
CA ARG A 32 -10.74 12.48 -55.31
C ARG A 32 -11.07 13.40 -54.14
N VAL A 33 -11.74 14.53 -54.37
CA VAL A 33 -12.15 15.43 -53.30
C VAL A 33 -13.20 14.79 -52.41
N MET A 34 -14.15 14.05 -53.01
CA MET A 34 -15.18 13.34 -52.27
C MET A 34 -14.59 12.20 -51.42
N ASP A 35 -13.68 11.41 -51.98
CA ASP A 35 -12.98 10.33 -51.28
C ASP A 35 -12.10 10.88 -50.15
N ARG A 36 -11.37 11.98 -50.40
CA ARG A 36 -10.56 12.64 -49.38
C ARG A 36 -11.41 13.15 -48.22
N ARG A 37 -12.61 13.68 -48.50
CA ARG A 37 -13.55 14.11 -47.45
C ARG A 37 -14.04 12.93 -46.61
N LYS A 38 -14.40 11.81 -47.26
CA LYS A 38 -14.78 10.58 -46.55
C LYS A 38 -13.65 10.07 -45.69
N GLU A 39 -12.45 9.95 -46.25
CA GLU A 39 -11.27 9.46 -45.53
C GLU A 39 -10.93 10.33 -44.30
N ILE A 40 -11.05 11.66 -44.39
CA ILE A 40 -10.84 12.55 -43.24
C ILE A 40 -11.89 12.30 -42.15
N LEU A 41 -13.16 12.16 -42.53
CA LEU A 41 -14.24 11.90 -41.57
C LEU A 41 -14.08 10.53 -40.90
N ASP A 42 -13.79 9.50 -41.68
CA ASP A 42 -13.60 8.13 -41.19
C ASP A 42 -12.39 8.07 -40.23
N LYS A 43 -11.26 8.69 -40.61
CA LYS A 43 -10.08 8.79 -39.74
C LYS A 43 -10.35 9.55 -38.46
N ALA A 44 -11.06 10.68 -38.54
CA ALA A 44 -11.42 11.45 -37.34
C ALA A 44 -12.32 10.62 -36.41
N GLN A 45 -13.25 9.83 -36.96
CA GLN A 45 -14.11 8.96 -36.16
C GLN A 45 -13.36 7.78 -35.55
N GLU A 46 -12.40 7.20 -36.28
CA GLU A 46 -11.51 6.16 -35.77
C GLU A 46 -10.62 6.70 -34.65
N GLU A 47 -9.99 7.86 -34.84
CA GLU A 47 -9.15 8.51 -33.83
C GLU A 47 -9.94 8.79 -32.54
N VAL A 48 -11.17 9.31 -32.65
CA VAL A 48 -12.03 9.54 -31.48
C VAL A 48 -12.32 8.22 -30.75
N LYS A 49 -12.61 7.12 -31.47
CA LYS A 49 -12.83 5.81 -30.85
C LYS A 49 -11.57 5.30 -30.14
N THR A 50 -10.42 5.35 -30.80
CA THR A 50 -9.15 4.89 -30.22
C THR A 50 -8.77 5.71 -28.98
N VAL A 51 -8.98 7.02 -29.02
CA VAL A 51 -8.75 7.89 -27.86
C VAL A 51 -9.69 7.53 -26.72
N GLN A 52 -10.98 7.30 -27.00
CA GLN A 52 -11.95 6.90 -25.98
C GLN A 52 -11.58 5.55 -25.35
N GLU A 53 -11.25 4.54 -26.17
CA GLU A 53 -10.80 3.22 -25.69
C GLU A 53 -9.52 3.32 -24.85
N THR A 54 -8.59 4.19 -25.26
CA THR A 54 -7.35 4.43 -24.50
C THR A 54 -7.64 5.10 -23.17
N ILE A 55 -8.56 6.07 -23.13
CA ILE A 55 -8.98 6.74 -21.89
C ILE A 55 -9.64 5.73 -20.96
N ASP A 56 -10.61 4.97 -21.45
CA ASP A 56 -11.34 3.99 -20.65
C ASP A 56 -10.39 2.91 -20.11
N GLY A 57 -9.45 2.44 -20.92
CA GLY A 57 -8.40 1.51 -20.50
C GLY A 57 -7.49 2.09 -19.41
N ARG A 58 -7.06 3.36 -19.55
CA ARG A 58 -6.24 4.03 -18.52
C ARG A 58 -7.00 4.29 -17.23
N VAL A 59 -8.28 4.62 -17.32
CA VAL A 59 -9.15 4.80 -16.14
C VAL A 59 -9.29 3.46 -15.40
N ALA A 60 -9.54 2.36 -16.12
CA ALA A 60 -9.62 1.03 -15.53
C ALA A 60 -8.29 0.63 -14.84
N GLU A 61 -7.15 0.83 -15.50
CA GLU A 61 -5.83 0.54 -14.93
C GLU A 61 -5.56 1.40 -13.69
N TYR A 62 -5.96 2.67 -13.71
CA TYR A 62 -5.81 3.59 -12.58
C TYR A 62 -6.68 3.17 -11.39
N GLU A 63 -7.94 2.81 -11.63
CA GLU A 63 -8.84 2.29 -10.59
C GLU A 63 -8.32 0.99 -9.98
N GLU A 64 -7.78 0.09 -10.81
CA GLU A 64 -7.18 -1.16 -10.36
C GLU A 64 -5.94 -0.90 -9.49
N LYS A 65 -5.06 0.02 -9.90
CA LYS A 65 -3.88 0.43 -9.10
C LYS A 65 -4.27 1.06 -7.77
N ILE A 66 -5.31 1.91 -7.74
CA ILE A 66 -5.81 2.47 -6.48
C ILE A 66 -6.35 1.36 -5.58
N ARG A 67 -7.12 0.42 -6.15
CA ARG A 67 -7.70 -0.69 -5.40
C ARG A 67 -6.61 -1.59 -4.82
N SER A 68 -5.59 -1.96 -5.62
CA SER A 68 -4.48 -2.78 -5.16
C SER A 68 -3.65 -2.07 -4.07
N ALA A 69 -3.30 -0.80 -4.29
CA ALA A 69 -2.59 0.00 -3.29
C ALA A 69 -3.38 0.14 -1.98
N LYS A 70 -4.71 0.28 -2.05
CA LYS A 70 -5.57 0.34 -0.86
C LYS A 70 -5.60 -1.00 -0.12
N MET A 71 -5.68 -2.12 -0.83
CA MET A 71 -5.63 -3.46 -0.24
C MET A 71 -4.28 -3.71 0.43
N GLU A 72 -3.18 -3.36 -0.24
CA GLU A 72 -1.83 -3.50 0.30
C GLU A 72 -1.64 -2.63 1.55
N ALA A 73 -2.09 -1.37 1.51
CA ALA A 73 -2.03 -0.48 2.67
C ALA A 73 -2.88 -1.00 3.85
N MET A 74 -4.05 -1.60 3.59
CA MET A 74 -4.84 -2.24 4.64
C MET A 74 -4.15 -3.49 5.20
N GLY A 75 -3.50 -4.29 4.35
CA GLY A 75 -2.69 -5.44 4.77
C GLY A 75 -1.54 -5.01 5.68
N GLN A 76 -0.71 -4.08 5.22
CA GLN A 76 0.42 -3.54 5.99
C GLN A 76 -0.02 -2.92 7.31
N LYS A 77 -1.13 -2.17 7.34
CA LYS A 77 -1.69 -1.66 8.60
C LYS A 77 -2.13 -2.78 9.54
N GLY A 78 -2.72 -3.84 9.02
CA GLY A 78 -3.11 -5.01 9.80
C GLY A 78 -1.90 -5.72 10.41
N ASP A 79 -0.84 -5.89 9.63
CA ASP A 79 0.40 -6.52 10.06
C ASP A 79 1.12 -5.66 11.12
N LEU A 80 1.26 -4.35 10.88
CA LEU A 80 1.81 -3.41 11.86
C LEU A 80 1.00 -3.39 13.17
N ALA A 81 -0.34 -3.48 13.09
CA ALA A 81 -1.17 -3.54 14.29
C ALA A 81 -0.97 -4.84 15.07
N LYS A 82 -0.81 -5.97 14.38
CA LYS A 82 -0.50 -7.27 15.01
C LYS A 82 0.89 -7.24 15.65
N GLU A 83 1.91 -6.82 14.91
CA GLU A 83 3.28 -6.70 15.41
C GLU A 83 3.35 -5.77 16.62
N GLY A 84 2.68 -4.62 16.57
CA GLY A 84 2.56 -3.70 17.70
C GLY A 84 1.87 -4.32 18.91
N SER A 85 0.80 -5.11 18.69
CA SER A 85 0.11 -5.82 19.78
C SER A 85 0.97 -6.92 20.40
N GLU A 86 1.70 -7.67 19.59
CA GLU A 86 2.63 -8.72 20.04
C GLU A 86 3.81 -8.12 20.81
N ALA A 87 4.41 -7.04 20.31
CA ALA A 87 5.46 -6.31 21.01
C ALA A 87 4.97 -5.76 22.35
N ALA A 88 3.77 -5.16 22.38
CA ALA A 88 3.17 -4.65 23.63
C ALA A 88 2.92 -5.78 24.65
N LYS A 89 2.43 -6.94 24.18
CA LYS A 89 2.28 -8.14 25.04
C LYS A 89 3.63 -8.60 25.57
N ALA A 90 4.64 -8.75 24.71
CA ALA A 90 5.97 -9.18 25.11
C ALA A 90 6.60 -8.25 26.17
N ILE A 91 6.46 -6.93 26.00
CA ILE A 91 6.93 -5.94 26.99
C ILE A 91 6.17 -6.10 28.30
N THR A 92 4.85 -6.24 28.24
CA THR A 92 4.01 -6.40 29.44
C THR A 92 4.33 -7.69 30.18
N ASP A 93 4.54 -8.78 29.47
CA ASP A 93 4.87 -10.08 30.07
C ASP A 93 6.28 -10.08 30.66
N LYS A 94 7.23 -9.42 29.99
CA LYS A 94 8.57 -9.19 30.55
C LYS A 94 8.51 -8.37 31.83
N ALA A 95 7.77 -7.27 31.84
CA ALA A 95 7.58 -6.44 33.03
C ALA A 95 6.94 -7.21 34.18
N LYS A 96 5.91 -8.04 33.91
CA LYS A 96 5.31 -8.93 34.92
C LYS A 96 6.31 -9.94 35.46
N GLY A 97 7.14 -10.52 34.60
CA GLY A 97 8.21 -11.44 35.00
C GLY A 97 9.26 -10.78 35.89
N GLU A 98 9.69 -9.57 35.55
CA GLU A 98 10.62 -8.78 36.36
C GLU A 98 10.02 -8.43 37.73
N ILE A 99 8.75 -8.02 37.78
CA ILE A 99 8.05 -7.75 39.05
C ILE A 99 7.97 -9.02 39.91
N ALA A 100 7.62 -10.16 39.31
CA ALA A 100 7.56 -11.43 40.03
C ALA A 100 8.93 -11.84 40.58
N GLY A 101 10.00 -11.66 39.79
CA GLY A 101 11.38 -11.90 40.24
C GLY A 101 11.78 -10.97 41.39
N MET A 102 11.49 -9.67 41.27
CA MET A 102 11.77 -8.68 42.30
C MET A 102 11.02 -8.97 43.60
N MET A 103 9.77 -9.41 43.52
CA MET A 103 8.99 -9.79 44.70
C MET A 103 9.57 -11.03 45.39
N GLY A 104 10.05 -12.02 44.62
CA GLY A 104 10.74 -13.20 45.15
C GLY A 104 12.05 -12.83 45.85
N GLU A 105 12.87 -11.98 45.23
CA GLU A 105 14.09 -11.47 45.85
C GLU A 105 13.81 -10.66 47.13
N PHE A 106 12.75 -9.84 47.11
CA PHE A 106 12.34 -9.06 48.26
C PHE A 106 11.91 -9.98 49.42
N GLN A 107 11.09 -11.01 49.17
CA GLN A 107 10.72 -11.99 50.19
C GLN A 107 11.94 -12.71 50.78
N ALA A 108 12.88 -13.14 49.94
CA ALA A 108 14.11 -13.79 50.40
C ALA A 108 14.98 -12.86 51.27
N LYS A 109 15.09 -11.57 50.91
CA LYS A 109 15.78 -10.57 51.73
C LYS A 109 15.07 -10.34 53.07
N LEU A 110 13.73 -10.30 53.06
CA LEU A 110 12.91 -10.06 54.24
C LEU A 110 13.00 -11.23 55.23
N GLU A 111 12.99 -12.48 54.74
CA GLU A 111 13.22 -13.65 55.57
C GLU A 111 14.61 -13.63 56.22
N LYS A 112 15.64 -13.24 55.45
CA LYS A 112 17.00 -13.12 55.96
C LYS A 112 17.13 -12.02 57.02
N GLU A 113 16.51 -10.87 56.81
CA GLU A 113 16.46 -9.79 57.80
C GLU A 113 15.74 -10.23 59.07
N LEU A 114 14.58 -10.88 58.96
CA LEU A 114 13.83 -11.42 60.10
C LEU A 114 14.64 -12.44 60.89
N ALA A 115 15.36 -13.33 60.22
CA ALA A 115 16.24 -14.29 60.87
C ALA A 115 17.37 -13.57 61.64
N SER A 116 18.02 -12.58 61.02
CA SER A 116 19.08 -11.80 61.67
C SER A 116 18.58 -10.97 62.86
N ALA A 117 17.39 -10.37 62.75
CA ALA A 117 16.77 -9.62 63.83
C ALA A 117 16.40 -10.52 65.02
N ARG A 118 15.90 -11.74 64.75
CA ARG A 118 15.65 -12.75 65.79
C ARG A 118 16.92 -13.17 66.51
N GLU A 119 18.01 -13.39 65.78
CA GLU A 119 19.32 -13.72 66.35
C GLU A 119 19.81 -12.59 67.28
N LEU A 120 19.71 -11.33 66.81
CA LEU A 120 20.11 -10.15 67.57
C LEU A 120 19.27 -10.00 68.85
N LEU A 121 17.94 -10.11 68.75
CA LEU A 121 17.04 -10.08 69.91
C LEU A 121 17.39 -11.18 70.92
N ARG A 122 17.66 -12.40 70.45
CA ARG A 122 18.06 -13.52 71.32
C ARG A 122 19.37 -13.22 72.05
N SER A 123 20.38 -12.69 71.36
CA SER A 123 21.65 -12.29 71.99
C SER A 123 21.47 -11.16 73.01
N GLN A 124 20.62 -10.18 72.72
CA GLN A 124 20.33 -9.06 73.61
C GLN A 124 19.54 -9.53 74.83
N SER A 125 18.57 -10.43 74.67
CA SER A 125 17.85 -11.05 75.78
C SER A 125 18.79 -11.82 76.70
N LEU A 126 19.72 -12.63 76.16
CA LEU A 126 20.72 -13.33 76.97
C LEU A 126 21.62 -12.36 77.75
N ARG A 127 22.07 -11.29 77.11
CA ARG A 127 22.88 -10.25 77.76
C ARG A 127 22.12 -9.57 78.90
N ILE A 128 20.87 -9.15 78.65
CA ILE A 128 20.01 -8.50 79.66
C ILE A 128 19.72 -9.48 80.81
N SER A 129 19.43 -10.75 80.52
CA SER A 129 19.23 -11.77 81.55
C SER A 129 20.48 -11.97 82.42
N SER A 130 21.68 -11.94 81.83
CA SER A 130 22.95 -12.00 82.56
C SER A 130 23.17 -10.77 83.44
N GLU A 131 22.92 -9.56 82.90
CA GLU A 131 23.03 -8.30 83.67
C GLU A 131 22.04 -8.25 84.85
N ILE A 132 20.82 -8.77 84.66
CA ILE A 132 19.83 -8.89 85.74
C ILE A 132 20.31 -9.92 86.78
N ALA A 133 20.81 -11.07 86.35
CA ALA A 133 21.34 -12.09 87.26
C ALA A 133 22.50 -11.57 88.10
N GLU A 134 23.45 -10.83 87.51
CA GLU A 134 24.54 -10.18 88.24
C GLU A 134 24.04 -9.14 89.25
N LYS A 135 23.09 -8.28 88.85
CA LYS A 135 22.51 -7.27 89.77
C LYS A 135 21.75 -7.89 90.93
N VAL A 136 21.04 -9.00 90.72
CA VAL A 136 20.26 -9.68 91.76
C VAL A 136 21.14 -10.54 92.67
N LEU A 137 22.20 -11.17 92.15
CA LEU A 137 23.10 -12.03 92.93
C LEU A 137 24.22 -11.27 93.64
N GLY A 138 24.44 -9.99 93.30
CA GLY A 138 25.39 -9.11 94.01
C GLY A 138 26.87 -9.46 93.83
N ARG A 139 27.20 -10.32 92.85
CA ARG A 139 28.56 -10.75 92.50
C ARG A 139 28.61 -11.11 91.01
N SER A 140 29.73 -10.77 90.37
CA SER A 140 29.93 -10.99 88.93
C SER A 140 29.94 -12.48 88.59
N ILE A 141 29.19 -12.87 87.57
CA ILE A 141 29.20 -14.23 87.04
C ILE A 141 30.05 -14.17 85.77
N GLN A 142 31.33 -14.49 85.93
CA GLN A 142 32.23 -14.83 84.81
C GLN A 142 31.83 -16.16 84.19
#